data_AF-A0A257PZU5-F1
#
_entry.id   AF-A0A257PZU5-F1
#
_cell.length_a   1.000
_cell.length_b   1.000
_cell.length_c   1.000
_cell.angle_alpha   90.00
_cell.angle_beta   90.00
_cell.angle_gamma   90.00
#
_symmetry.space_group_name_H-M   'P 1'
#
loop_
_entity.id
_entity.type
_entity.pdbx_description
1 polymer ?
#
loop_
_entity_poly.entity_id
_entity_poly.type
_entity_poly.pdbx_seq_one_letter_code
_entity_poly.pdbx_strand_id
1 'polypeptide(L)' 'MRSAKLEGIEAFTSIGVAPEKAMAAAAALNRRDALSDVARVKADLSVMKWMVGLNIAMTAAILVKLFVH' A
#
# COMPACT_ATOMS: atom_id res chain seq x y z
N MET A 1 -6.28 -15.73 -9.70
CA MET A 1 -6.83 -14.48 -9.15
C MET A 1 -7.51 -13.73 -10.29
N ARG A 2 -8.83 -13.50 -10.22
CA ARG A 2 -9.52 -12.61 -11.15
C ARG A 2 -9.00 -11.19 -10.92
N SER A 3 -8.80 -10.41 -11.99
CA SER A 3 -8.28 -9.04 -11.88
C SER A 3 -9.40 -8.09 -11.45
N ALA A 4 -9.11 -7.16 -10.52
CA ALA A 4 -10.07 -6.19 -9.97
C ALA A 4 -10.80 -5.39 -11.07
N LYS A 5 -10.17 -5.21 -12.23
CA LYS A 5 -10.78 -4.59 -13.41
C LYS A 5 -11.99 -5.39 -13.94
N LEU A 6 -11.90 -6.71 -14.00
CA LEU A 6 -12.98 -7.59 -14.46
C LEU A 6 -14.15 -7.61 -13.47
N GLU A 7 -13.85 -7.61 -12.17
CA GLU A 7 -14.85 -7.55 -11.10
C GLU A 7 -15.61 -6.20 -11.11
N GLY A 8 -14.89 -5.09 -11.31
CA GLY A 8 -15.51 -3.78 -11.49
C GLY A 8 -16.43 -3.72 -12.71
N ILE A 9 -16.01 -4.27 -13.85
CA ILE A 9 -16.84 -4.31 -15.07
C ILE A 9 -18.11 -5.15 -14.85
N GLU A 10 -18.00 -6.34 -14.24
CA GLU A 10 -19.17 -7.17 -13.89
C GLU A 10 -20.12 -6.43 -12.95
N ALA A 11 -19.60 -5.75 -11.93
CA ALA A 11 -20.39 -4.97 -10.97
C ALA A 11 -21.08 -3.75 -11.60
N PHE A 12 -20.44 -3.04 -12.53
CA PHE A 12 -21.07 -1.92 -13.24
C PHE A 12 -22.10 -2.40 -14.26
N THR A 13 -21.85 -3.55 -14.90
CA THR A 13 -22.79 -4.12 -15.87
C THR A 13 -24.04 -4.67 -15.17
N SER A 14 -23.90 -5.22 -13.95
CA SER A 14 -25.03 -5.75 -13.18
C SER A 14 -26.01 -4.67 -12.71
N ILE A 15 -25.58 -3.42 -12.59
CA ILE A 15 -26.43 -2.25 -12.29
C ILE A 15 -26.92 -1.51 -13.54
N GLY A 16 -26.74 -2.10 -14.74
CA GLY A 16 -27.27 -1.58 -16.00
C GLY A 16 -26.45 -0.47 -16.67
N VAL A 17 -25.20 -0.26 -16.26
CA VAL A 17 -24.32 0.70 -16.92
C VAL A 17 -23.85 0.13 -18.25
N ALA A 18 -23.91 0.94 -19.31
CA ALA A 18 -23.43 0.56 -20.63
C ALA A 18 -21.97 0.05 -20.57
N PRO A 19 -21.62 -1.05 -21.26
CA PRO A 19 -20.34 -1.74 -21.10
C PRO A 19 -19.12 -0.85 -21.37
N GLU A 20 -19.26 0.13 -22.27
CA GLU A 20 -18.21 1.12 -22.56
C GLU A 20 -17.94 2.04 -21.36
N LYS A 21 -19.00 2.47 -20.66
CA LYS A 21 -18.89 3.28 -19.44
C LYS A 21 -18.41 2.46 -18.25
N ALA A 22 -18.82 1.19 -18.16
CA ALA A 22 -18.34 0.25 -17.15
C ALA A 22 -16.83 0.00 -17.29
N MET A 23 -16.32 -0.17 -18.51
CA MET A 23 -14.88 -0.28 -18.77
C MET A 23 -14.12 0.99 -18.40
N ALA A 24 -14.65 2.16 -18.74
CA ALA A 24 -14.02 3.45 -18.39
C ALA A 24 -13.97 3.66 -16.87
N ALA A 25 -15.05 3.35 -16.16
CA ALA A 25 -15.11 3.46 -14.70
C ALA A 25 -14.16 2.46 -14.00
N ALA A 26 -14.16 1.20 -14.43
CA ALA A 26 -13.24 0.19 -13.90
C ALA A 26 -11.76 0.52 -14.19
N ALA A 27 -11.46 1.14 -15.34
CA ALA A 27 -10.12 1.61 -15.67
C ALA A 27 -9.69 2.81 -14.80
N ALA A 28 -10.63 3.72 -14.47
CA ALA A 28 -10.38 4.85 -13.58
C ALA A 28 -10.12 4.41 -12.14
N LEU A 29 -10.88 3.44 -11.63
CA LEU A 29 -10.68 2.85 -10.29
C LEU A 29 -9.33 2.13 -10.19
N ASN A 30 -8.99 1.31 -11.19
CA ASN A 30 -7.73 0.58 -11.20
C ASN A 30 -6.49 1.50 -11.24
N ARG A 31 -6.62 2.71 -11.78
CA ARG A 31 -5.55 3.73 -11.75
C ARG A 31 -5.42 4.41 -10.39
N ARG A 32 -6.50 4.49 -9.61
CA ARG A 32 -6.54 5.22 -8.34
C ARG A 32 -6.10 4.38 -7.15
N ASP A 33 -6.41 3.07 -7.16
CA ASP A 33 -6.34 2.27 -5.94
C ASP A 33 -5.02 1.48 -5.73
N ALA A 34 -4.24 1.18 -6.77
CA ALA A 34 -3.29 0.05 -6.66
C ALA A 34 -1.80 0.41 -6.49
N LEU A 35 -1.30 1.50 -7.10
CA LEU A 35 0.15 1.70 -7.20
C LEU A 35 0.68 2.94 -6.48
N SER A 36 0.06 4.11 -6.59
CA SER A 36 0.65 5.35 -6.05
C SER A 36 0.60 5.39 -4.53
N ASP A 37 -0.57 5.11 -3.95
CA ASP A 37 -0.81 5.34 -2.53
C ASP A 37 -0.19 4.24 -1.68
N VAL A 38 -0.30 2.98 -2.14
CA VAL A 38 0.34 1.85 -1.48
C VAL A 38 1.87 1.96 -1.56
N ALA A 39 2.44 2.39 -2.69
CA ALA A 39 3.89 2.56 -2.80
C ALA A 39 4.40 3.69 -1.90
N ARG A 40 3.65 4.81 -1.82
CA ARG A 40 3.98 5.93 -0.93
C ARG A 40 3.92 5.52 0.53
N VAL A 41 2.84 4.87 0.96
CA VAL A 41 2.70 4.36 2.34
C VAL A 41 3.80 3.34 2.66
N LYS A 42 4.16 2.45 1.74
CA LYS A 42 5.27 1.51 1.95
C LYS A 42 6.62 2.23 2.08
N ALA A 43 6.86 3.27 1.30
CA ALA A 43 8.09 4.06 1.40
C ALA A 43 8.17 4.75 2.76
N ASP A 44 7.09 5.41 3.20
CA ASP A 44 7.01 6.09 4.49
C ASP A 44 7.21 5.11 5.66
N LEU A 45 6.58 3.92 5.60
CA LEU A 45 6.77 2.85 6.58
C LEU A 45 8.22 2.33 6.61
N SER A 46 8.88 2.26 5.46
CA SER A 46 10.26 1.80 5.36
C SER A 46 11.21 2.79 6.03
N VAL A 47 11.04 4.09 5.81
CA VAL A 47 11.82 5.14 6.49
C VAL A 47 11.57 5.08 8.00
N MET A 48 10.32 4.98 8.42
CA MET A 48 9.97 4.91 9.84
C MET A 48 10.60 3.68 10.52
N LYS A 49 10.61 2.53 9.84
CA LYS A 49 11.27 1.31 10.33
C LYS A 49 12.77 1.51 10.55
N TRP A 50 13.44 2.22 9.64
CA TRP A 50 14.86 2.54 9.79
C TRP A 50 15.14 3.49 10.95
N MET A 51 14.32 4.53 11.13
CA MET A 51 14.46 5.47 12.24
C MET A 51 14.30 4.78 13.60
N VAL A 52 13.25 3.96 13.74
CA VAL A 52 13.00 3.21 14.97
C VAL A 52 14.06 2.15 15.20
N GLY A 53 14.47 1.41 14.16
CA GLY A 53 15.52 0.40 14.24
C GLY A 53 16.86 0.98 14.70
N LEU A 54 17.27 2.14 14.16
CA LEU A 54 18.49 2.82 14.59
C LEU A 54 18.40 3.29 16.04
N ASN A 55 17.25 3.85 16.44
CA ASN A 55 17.03 4.31 17.81
C ASN A 55 17.11 3.15 18.82
N ILE A 56 16.49 2.01 18.51
CA ILE A 56 16.56 0.81 19.34
C ILE A 56 18.00 0.29 19.40
N ALA A 57 18.70 0.20 18.26
CA ALA A 57 20.08 -0.27 18.22
C ALA A 57 21.02 0.63 19.05
N MET A 58 20.87 1.95 18.95
CA MET A 58 21.67 2.90 19.74
C MET A 58 21.37 2.78 21.23
N THR A 59 20.10 2.66 21.60
CA THR A 59 19.68 2.46 22.99
C THR A 59 20.23 1.15 23.54
N ALA A 60 20.13 0.06 22.78
CA ALA A 60 20.69 -1.23 23.15
C ALA A 60 22.21 -1.17 23.30
N ALA A 61 22.93 -0.48 22.40
CA ALA A 61 24.38 -0.32 22.50
C ALA A 61 24.79 0.46 23.76
N ILE A 62 24.06 1.52 24.10
CA ILE A 62 24.27 2.29 25.33
C ILE A 62 24.03 1.42 26.56
N LEU A 63 22.92 0.66 26.58
CA LEU A 63 22.61 -0.25 27.67
C LEU A 63 23.68 -1.35 27.82
N VAL A 64 24.12 -1.97 26.71
CA VAL A 64 25.20 -2.95 26.75
C VAL A 64 26.46 -2.33 27.34
N LYS A 65 26.86 -1.12 26.91
CA LYS A 65 28.06 -0.46 27.45
C LYS A 65 27.93 -0.07 28.93
N LEU A 66 26.73 0.24 29.41
CA LEU A 66 26.46 0.62 30.80
C LEU A 66 26.39 -0.60 31.74
N PHE A 67 25.80 -1.69 31.29
CA PHE A 67 25.50 -2.86 32.13
C PHE A 67 26.47 -4.03 31.93
N VAL A 68 27.18 -4.08 30.80
CA VAL A 68 28.19 -5.11 30.48
C VAL A 68 29.59 -4.47 30.60
N HIS A 69 29.82 -3.81 31.73
CA HIS A 69 31.16 -3.37 32.14
C HIS A 69 31.93 -4.55 32.74
#